data_AF-A0A031WAD7-F1
#
_entry.id   AF-A0A031WAD7-F1
#
_cell.length_a   1.000
_cell.length_b   1.000
_cell.length_c   1.000
_cell.angle_alpha   90.00
_cell.angle_beta   90.00
_cell.angle_gamma   90.00
#
_symmetry.space_group_name_H-M   'P 1'
#
loop_
_entity.id
_entity.type
_entity.pdbx_description
1 polymer ?
#
loop_
_entity_poly.entity_id
_entity_poly.type
_entity_poly.pdbx_seq_one_letter_code
_entity_poly.pdbx_strand_id
1 'polypeptide(L)' 'MQKYKIKFEEKVTLEHEVIVEIPEEISINDICNCIEQKCQRIYDISDYIREFNGRQIDFTEDTCGETEMVVESFRKCKE' A
#
# COMPACT_ATOMS: atom_id res chain seq x y z
N MET A 1 23.66 5.07 -34.66
CA MET A 1 22.90 5.38 -33.43
C MET A 1 23.53 4.65 -32.25
N GLN A 2 23.64 5.26 -31.07
CA GLN A 2 24.25 4.61 -29.89
C GLN A 2 23.17 3.99 -29.00
N LYS A 3 23.38 2.76 -28.53
CA LYS A 3 22.44 2.03 -27.67
C LYS A 3 22.95 2.02 -26.23
N TYR A 4 22.05 2.24 -25.27
CA TYR A 4 22.34 2.21 -23.84
C TYR A 4 21.31 1.35 -23.11
N LYS A 5 21.76 0.65 -22.06
CA LYS A 5 20.90 -0.04 -21.10
C LYS A 5 20.90 0.76 -19.81
N ILE A 6 19.72 1.11 -19.31
CA ILE A 6 19.50 1.80 -18.04
C ILE A 6 18.76 0.84 -17.12
N LYS A 7 19.16 0.78 -15.85
CA LYS A 7 18.46 0.09 -14.77
C LYS A 7 18.03 1.15 -13.77
N PHE A 8 16.76 1.13 -13.39
CA PHE A 8 16.21 2.01 -12.39
C PHE A 8 15.22 1.24 -11.51
N GLU A 9 15.06 1.72 -10.29
CA GLU A 9 14.06 1.29 -9.32
C GLU A 9 13.00 2.39 -9.23
N GLU A 10 11.74 1.98 -9.11
CA GLU A 10 10.61 2.86 -8.89
C GLU A 10 9.92 2.39 -7.60
N LYS A 11 9.69 3.32 -6.68
CA LYS A 11 8.88 3.11 -5.48
C LYS A 11 7.64 3.97 -5.59
N VAL A 12 6.48 3.37 -5.40
CA VAL A 12 5.19 4.05 -5.37
C VAL A 12 4.65 3.97 -3.96
N THR A 13 4.44 5.13 -3.33
CA THR A 13 3.81 5.25 -2.03
C THR A 13 2.34 5.62 -2.24
N LEU A 14 1.44 4.75 -1.79
CA LEU A 14 0.00 4.96 -1.88
C LEU A 14 -0.56 5.25 -0.48
N GLU A 15 -1.16 6.42 -0.32
CA GLU A 15 -1.87 6.78 0.91
C GLU A 15 -3.32 6.29 0.85
N HIS A 16 -3.78 5.68 1.93
CA HIS A 16 -5.12 5.14 2.04
C HIS A 16 -5.72 5.55 3.38
N GLU A 17 -6.94 6.08 3.33
CA GLU A 17 -7.73 6.42 4.50
C GLU A 17 -8.97 5.53 4.55
N VAL A 18 -9.22 4.93 5.72
CA VAL A 18 -10.36 4.04 5.94
C VAL A 18 -11.11 4.55 7.16
N ILE A 19 -12.41 4.83 7.01
CA ILE A 19 -13.29 5.15 8.14
C ILE A 19 -13.99 3.86 8.56
N VAL A 20 -13.87 3.51 9.84
CA VAL A 20 -14.43 2.27 10.40
C VAL A 20 -15.30 2.55 11.61
N GLU A 21 -16.39 1.82 11.72
CA GLU A 21 -17.25 1.73 12.89
C GLU A 21 -16.98 0.39 13.57
N ILE A 22 -16.68 0.40 14.86
CA ILE A 22 -16.39 -0.83 15.62
C ILE A 22 -17.19 -0.83 16.93
N PRO A 23 -17.54 -2.01 17.47
CA PRO A 23 -18.24 -2.11 18.75
C PRO A 23 -17.39 -1.54 19.90
N GLU A 24 -18.02 -0.93 20.92
CA GLU A 24 -17.31 -0.35 22.08
C GLU A 24 -16.49 -1.38 22.87
N GLU A 25 -16.84 -2.67 22.79
CA GLU A 25 -16.12 -3.77 23.45
C GLU A 25 -14.82 -4.16 22.73
N ILE A 26 -14.61 -3.68 21.50
CA ILE A 26 -13.46 -4.01 20.67
C ILE A 26 -12.44 -2.88 20.71
N SER A 27 -11.18 -3.25 20.93
CA SER A 27 -10.06 -2.33 20.87
C SER A 27 -9.61 -2.12 19.42
N ILE A 28 -9.53 -0.86 19.00
CA ILE A 28 -8.97 -0.51 17.69
C ILE A 28 -7.52 -1.01 17.53
N ASN A 29 -6.76 -1.12 18.63
CA ASN A 29 -5.39 -1.62 18.59
C ASN A 29 -5.29 -3.08 18.17
N ASP A 30 -6.27 -3.93 18.51
CA ASP A 30 -6.28 -5.32 18.07
C ASP A 30 -6.51 -5.42 16.56
N ILE A 31 -7.38 -4.55 16.03
CA ILE A 31 -7.64 -4.43 14.59
C ILE A 31 -6.39 -3.92 13.86
N CYS A 32 -5.76 -2.85 14.35
CA CYS A 32 -4.52 -2.31 13.78
C CYS A 32 -3.39 -3.35 13.74
N ASN A 33 -3.15 -4.05 14.86
CA ASN A 33 -2.13 -5.10 14.91
C ASN A 33 -2.45 -6.25 13.93
N CYS A 34 -3.73 -6.61 13.78
CA CYS A 34 -4.15 -7.62 12.81
C CYS A 34 -3.84 -7.17 11.37
N ILE A 35 -4.13 -5.92 11.05
CA ILE A 35 -3.84 -5.33 9.73
C ILE A 35 -2.32 -5.30 9.49
N GLU A 36 -1.52 -4.81 10.44
CA GLU A 36 -0.06 -4.73 10.30
C GLU A 36 0.61 -6.09 10.09
N GLN A 37 0.11 -7.15 10.74
CA GLN A 37 0.73 -8.48 10.66
C GLN A 37 0.23 -9.33 9.49
N LYS A 38 -1.04 -9.18 9.10
CA LYS A 38 -1.69 -10.09 8.15
C LYS A 38 -2.05 -9.45 6.82
N CYS A 39 -2.23 -8.14 6.78
CA CYS A 39 -2.74 -7.46 5.59
C CYS A 39 -1.61 -7.27 4.57
N GLN A 40 -1.57 -8.16 3.57
CA GLN A 40 -0.66 -8.02 2.42
C GLN A 40 -1.21 -7.11 1.32
N ARG A 41 -2.53 -6.85 1.33
CA ARG A 41 -3.23 -6.05 0.33
C ARG A 41 -4.33 -5.21 0.98
N ILE A 42 -4.54 -4.02 0.46
CA ILE A 42 -5.56 -3.06 0.92
C ILE A 42 -6.99 -3.65 0.88
N TYR A 43 -7.30 -4.46 -0.12
CA TYR A 43 -8.63 -5.04 -0.31
C TYR A 43 -9.07 -6.00 0.81
N ASP A 44 -8.12 -6.53 1.60
CA ASP A 44 -8.43 -7.40 2.72
C ASP A 44 -8.81 -6.63 3.99
N ILE A 45 -8.56 -5.31 4.06
CA ILE A 45 -8.82 -4.49 5.26
C ILE A 45 -10.29 -4.58 5.68
N SER A 46 -11.23 -4.54 4.71
CA SER A 46 -12.66 -4.66 5.01
C SER A 46 -13.03 -6.01 5.62
N ASP A 47 -12.37 -7.09 5.19
CA ASP A 47 -12.61 -8.43 5.71
C ASP A 47 -12.08 -8.54 7.15
N TYR A 48 -10.88 -8.03 7.40
CA TYR A 48 -10.32 -7.96 8.75
C TYR A 48 -11.19 -7.14 9.69
N ILE A 49 -11.67 -5.96 9.28
CA ILE A 49 -12.57 -5.15 10.10
C ILE A 49 -13.85 -5.92 10.45
N ARG A 50 -14.39 -6.70 9.50
CA ARG A 50 -15.59 -7.53 9.71
C ARG A 50 -15.35 -8.69 10.67
N GLU A 51 -14.16 -9.27 10.71
CA GLU A 51 -13.81 -10.33 11.69
C GLU A 51 -13.97 -9.84 13.14
N PHE A 52 -13.83 -8.53 13.38
CA PHE A 52 -14.02 -7.90 14.69
C PHE A 52 -15.41 -7.29 14.89
N ASN A 53 -16.41 -7.75 14.12
CA ASN A 53 -17.76 -7.16 14.12
C ASN A 53 -17.78 -5.65 13.74
N GLY A 54 -16.69 -5.15 13.16
CA GLY A 54 -16.61 -3.81 12.65
C GLY A 54 -17.23 -3.67 11.27
N ARG A 55 -17.42 -2.43 10.86
CA ARG A 55 -17.94 -2.05 9.56
C ARG A 55 -17.11 -0.94 8.97
N GLN A 56 -16.58 -1.14 7.77
CA GLN A 56 -16.01 -0.05 6.98
C GLN A 56 -17.14 0.85 6.47
N ILE A 57 -17.01 2.15 6.74
CA ILE A 57 -18.00 3.18 6.40
C ILE A 57 -17.60 3.89 5.10
N ASP A 58 -16.31 4.23 4.98
CA ASP A 58 -15.76 4.90 3.82
C ASP A 58 -14.32 4.46 3.57
N PHE A 59 -13.86 4.62 2.33
CA PHE A 59 -12.50 4.36 1.93
C PHE A 59 -12.09 5.30 0.81
N THR A 60 -11.00 6.01 1.07
CA THR A 60 -10.36 6.91 0.13
C THR A 60 -8.95 6.38 -0.16
N GLU A 61 -8.68 6.10 -1.42
CA GLU A 61 -7.36 5.70 -1.92
C GLU A 61 -6.83 6.84 -2.79
N ASP A 62 -5.60 7.27 -2.52
CA ASP A 62 -4.96 8.25 -3.38
C ASP A 62 -4.59 7.59 -4.73
N THR A 63 -5.23 8.04 -5.80
CA THR A 63 -4.98 7.51 -7.15
C THR A 63 -3.66 8.02 -7.77
N CYS A 64 -2.96 8.93 -7.10
CA CYS A 64 -1.77 9.64 -7.56
C CYS A 64 -0.66 9.59 -6.50
N GLY A 65 -0.38 8.38 -5.98
CA GLY A 65 0.67 8.17 -4.99
C GLY A 65 2.02 8.78 -5.36
N GLU A 66 2.74 9.26 -4.34
CA GLU A 66 4.10 9.79 -4.52
C GLU A 66 5.01 8.71 -5.12
N THR A 67 5.62 9.02 -6.26
CA THR A 67 6.49 8.10 -6.98
C THR A 67 7.93 8.57 -6.92
N GLU A 68 8.79 7.75 -6.31
CA GLU A 68 10.23 7.97 -6.28
C GLU A 68 10.91 7.10 -7.35
N MET A 69 11.60 7.73 -8.31
CA MET A 69 12.38 7.04 -9.33
C MET A 69 13.88 7.20 -9.08
N VAL A 70 14.62 6.10 -9.04
CA VAL A 70 16.07 6.08 -8.82
C VAL A 70 16.77 5.27 -9.91
N VAL A 71 17.61 5.93 -10.72
CA VAL A 71 18.45 5.24 -11.70
C VAL A 71 19.62 4.58 -10.99
N GLU A 72 19.59 3.26 -10.88
CA GLU A 72 20.65 2.47 -10.24
C GLU A 72 21.94 2.44 -11.08
N SER A 73 21.82 2.31 -12.41
CA SER A 73 22.99 2.27 -13.30
C SER A 73 22.62 2.44 -14.76
N PHE A 74 23.59 2.83 -15.58
CA PHE A 74 23.48 2.75 -17.03
C PHE A 74 24.79 2.30 -17.68
N ARG A 75 24.71 1.65 -18.84
CA ARG A 75 25.87 1.24 -19.63
C ARG A 75 25.60 1.31 -21.13
N LYS A 76 26.62 1.64 -21.92
CA LYS A 76 26.55 1.57 -23.39
C LYS A 76 26.53 0.11 -23.83
N CYS A 77 25.63 -0.24 -24.73
CA CYS A 77 25.63 -1.55 -25.37
C CYS A 77 26.78 -1.58 -26.38
N LYS A 78 27.69 -2.54 -26.24
CA LYS A 78 28.62 -2.90 -27.32
C LYS A 78 27.84 -3.76 -28.32
N GLU A 79 28.02 -3.49 -29.60
CA GLU A 79 27.48 -4.32 -30.70
C GLU A 79 27.98 -5.76 -30.60
#